data_AF-A0A4R5K9P3-F1
#
_entry.id   AF-A0A4R5K9P3-F1
#
_cell.length_a   1.000
_cell.length_b   1.000
_cell.length_c   1.000
_cell.angle_alpha   90.00
_cell.angle_beta   90.00
_cell.angle_gamma   90.00
#
_symmetry.space_group_name_H-M   'P 1'
#
loop_
_entity.id
_entity.type
_entity.pdbx_description
1 polymer ?
#
loop_
_entity_poly.entity_id
_entity_poly.type
_entity_poly.pdbx_seq_one_letter_code
_entity_poly.pdbx_strand_id
1 'polypeptide(L)' 'MEVFAHDADAQARSECIQGVLKKAGPAFGTEWHHLKGKILLRVSGKLNPSTNDEYTAAFGS' A
#
# COMPACT_ATOMS: atom_id res chain seq x y z
N MET A 1 -6.53 -1.24 6.28
CA MET A 1 -5.74 -2.48 6.38
C MET A 1 -6.60 -3.62 5.86
N GLU A 2 -6.03 -4.48 5.02
CA GLU A 2 -6.68 -5.65 4.44
C GLU A 2 -5.89 -6.91 4.85
N VAL A 3 -6.59 -7.99 5.22
CA VAL A 3 -5.98 -9.27 5.64
C VAL A 3 -6.48 -10.37 4.71
N PHE A 4 -5.55 -11.16 4.19
CA PHE A 4 -5.79 -12.17 3.16
C PHE A 4 -5.57 -13.59 3.71
N ALA A 5 -5.98 -14.58 2.92
CA ALA A 5 -5.68 -15.98 3.20
C ALA A 5 -4.20 -16.29 2.95
N HIS A 6 -3.64 -15.73 1.87
CA HIS A 6 -2.25 -15.95 1.46
C HIS A 6 -1.52 -14.62 1.22
N ASP A 7 -0.20 -14.65 1.46
CA ASP A 7 0.71 -13.52 1.21
C ASP A 7 0.68 -13.07 -0.27
N ALA A 8 0.56 -14.04 -1.18
CA ALA A 8 0.44 -13.78 -2.61
C ALA A 8 -0.80 -12.94 -2.97
N ASP A 9 -1.91 -13.12 -2.25
CA ASP A 9 -3.14 -12.36 -2.51
C ASP A 9 -2.98 -10.90 -2.06
N ALA A 10 -2.30 -10.67 -0.93
CA ALA A 10 -1.98 -9.33 -0.44
C ALA A 10 -1.07 -8.58 -1.43
N GLN A 11 -0.04 -9.28 -1.95
CA GLN A 11 0.85 -8.76 -2.99
C GLN A 11 0.07 -8.44 -4.28
N ALA A 12 -0.72 -9.38 -4.79
CA ALA A 12 -1.51 -9.19 -6.02
C ALA A 12 -2.49 -8.02 -5.90
N ARG A 13 -3.11 -7.84 -4.72
CA ARG A 13 -3.98 -6.69 -4.45
C ARG A 13 -3.21 -5.38 -4.51
N SER A 14 -2.03 -5.32 -3.88
CA SER A 14 -1.16 -4.15 -3.88
C SER A 14 -0.79 -3.72 -5.30
N GLU A 15 -0.33 -4.67 -6.11
CA GLU A 15 0.08 -4.45 -7.51
C GLU A 15 -1.09 -4.00 -8.38
N CYS A 16 -2.26 -4.62 -8.23
CA CYS A 16 -3.47 -4.25 -8.96
C CYS A 16 -3.83 -2.77 -8.72
N ILE A 17 -3.90 -2.35 -7.45
CA ILE A 17 -4.27 -0.98 -7.08
C ILE A 17 -3.21 0.02 -7.55
N GLN A 18 -1.92 -0.25 -7.30
CA GLN A 18 -0.83 0.63 -7.76
C GLN A 18 -0.82 0.76 -9.28
N GLY A 19 -1.10 -0.33 -10.01
CA GLY A 19 -1.26 -0.31 -11.46
C GLY A 19 -2.43 0.56 -11.93
N VAL A 20 -3.56 0.52 -11.23
CA VAL A 20 -4.73 1.39 -11.52
C VAL A 20 -4.40 2.85 -11.23
N LEU A 21 -3.84 3.17 -10.06
CA LEU A 21 -3.49 4.55 -9.67
C LEU A 21 -2.47 5.18 -10.62
N LYS A 22 -1.45 4.40 -11.03
CA LYS A 22 -0.47 4.86 -12.01
C LYS A 22 -1.09 5.19 -13.37
N LYS A 23 -2.10 4.42 -13.80
CA LYS A 23 -2.84 4.66 -15.06
C LYS A 23 -3.81 5.84 -14.95
N ALA A 24 -4.51 5.96 -13.82
CA ALA A 24 -5.50 6.99 -13.59
C ALA A 24 -4.86 8.37 -13.34
N GLY A 25 -3.63 8.38 -12.83
CA GLY A 25 -2.85 9.59 -12.59
C GLY A 25 -3.16 10.28 -11.26
N PRO A 26 -2.42 11.34 -10.90
CA PRO A 26 -2.46 11.94 -9.56
C PRO A 26 -3.83 12.48 -9.12
N ALA A 27 -4.72 12.80 -10.07
CA ALA A 27 -6.07 13.26 -9.80
C ALA A 27 -6.94 12.20 -9.09
N PHE A 28 -6.59 10.92 -9.24
CA PHE A 28 -7.24 9.79 -8.56
C PHE A 28 -6.59 9.43 -7.22
N GLY A 29 -5.69 10.30 -6.74
CA GLY A 29 -5.02 10.17 -5.45
C GLY A 29 -3.68 9.42 -5.54
N THR A 30 -3.00 9.42 -4.40
CA THR A 30 -1.77 8.68 -4.16
C THR A 30 -1.97 7.78 -2.95
N GLU A 31 -1.45 6.56 -3.00
CA GLU A 31 -1.49 5.62 -1.88
C GLU A 31 -0.10 5.03 -1.64
N TRP A 32 0.26 4.91 -0.36
CA TRP A 32 1.43 4.17 0.09
C TRP A 32 1.01 2.79 0.57
N HIS A 33 1.73 1.76 0.12
CA HIS A 33 1.43 0.38 0.44
C HIS A 33 2.56 -0.23 1.25
N HIS A 34 2.19 -0.95 2.31
CA HIS A 34 3.12 -1.73 3.12
C HIS A 34 2.58 -3.16 3.25
N LEU A 35 3.44 -4.15 3.02
CA LEU A 35 3.07 -5.56 3.07
C LEU A 35 3.79 -6.24 4.23
N LYS A 36 3.08 -7.10 4.95
CA LYS A 36 3.61 -7.95 6.02
C LYS A 36 2.90 -9.30 5.99
N GLY A 37 3.50 -10.27 5.30
CA GLY A 37 2.87 -11.55 4.98
C GLY A 37 1.51 -11.35 4.31
N LYS A 38 0.47 -11.95 4.88
CA LYS A 38 -0.92 -11.87 4.41
C LYS A 38 -1.64 -10.54 4.65
N ILE A 39 -0.93 -9.48 5.05
CA ILE A 39 -1.55 -8.19 5.39
C ILE A 39 -1.04 -7.10 4.45
N LEU A 40 -1.97 -6.31 3.92
CA LEU A 40 -1.72 -5.09 3.17
C LEU A 40 -2.21 -3.87 3.97
N LEU A 41 -1.30 -3.01 4.37
CA LEU A 41 -1.61 -1.68 4.86
C LEU A 41 -1.58 -0.68 3.71
N ARG A 42 -2.66 0.09 3.57
CA ARG A 42 -2.81 1.16 2.57
C ARG A 42 -3.00 2.48 3.31
N VAL A 43 -2.17 3.46 2.97
CA VAL A 43 -2.26 4.83 3.49
C VAL A 43 -2.55 5.76 2.32
N SER A 44 -3.80 6.17 2.21
CA SER A 44 -4.28 7.02 1.11
C SER A 44 -4.19 8.51 1.44
N GLY A 45 -4.00 9.33 0.40
CA GLY A 45 -3.98 10.79 0.51
C GLY A 45 -2.56 11.38 0.49
N LYS A 46 -2.46 12.67 0.84
CA LYS A 46 -1.17 13.38 0.85
C LYS A 46 -0.42 13.05 2.14
N LEU A 47 0.54 12.15 2.04
CA LEU A 47 1.42 11.74 3.13
C LEU A 47 2.84 12.26 2.87
N ASN A 48 3.45 12.91 3.86
CA ASN A 48 4.85 13.30 3.77
C ASN A 48 5.74 12.05 3.77
N PRO A 49 6.82 12.00 2.98
CA PRO A 49 7.71 10.84 2.94
C PRO A 49 8.24 10.42 4.31
N SER A 50 8.60 11.37 5.18
CA SER A 50 9.07 11.06 6.54
C SER A 50 8.03 10.34 7.39
N THR A 51 6.74 10.62 7.19
CA THR A 51 5.66 9.91 7.89
C THR A 51 5.42 8.53 7.29
N ASN A 52 5.63 8.36 5.97
CA ASN A 52 5.63 7.04 5.34
C ASN A 52 6.74 6.12 5.90
N ASP A 53 7.89 6.70 6.24
CA ASP A 53 9.00 5.95 6.83
C ASP A 53 8.62 5.35 8.19
N GLU A 54 7.82 6.05 8.99
CA GLU A 54 7.28 5.52 10.26
C GLU A 54 6.38 4.29 10.04
N TYR A 55 5.50 4.32 9.05
CA TYR A 55 4.68 3.16 8.68
C TYR A 55 5.54 2.01 8.16
N THR A 56 6.57 2.31 7.37
CA THR A 56 7.50 1.30 6.86
C THR A 56 8.27 0.63 8.00
N ALA A 57 8.75 1.39 8.98
CA ALA A 57 9.45 0.85 10.15
C ALA A 57 8.52 0.00 11.03
N ALA A 58 7.30 0.48 11.29
CA ALA A 58 6.34 -0.21 12.13
C ALA A 58 5.75 -1.47 11.48
N PHE A 59 5.56 -1.46 10.16
CA PHE A 59 4.79 -2.46 9.44
C PHE A 59 5.62 -3.33 8.49
N GLY A 60 6.61 -2.76 7.80
CA GLY A 60 7.42 -3.42 6.77
C GLY A 60 8.60 -4.25 7.29
N SER A 61 8.59 -4.59 8.58
CA SER A 61 9.54 -5.52 9.22
C SER A 61 9.09 -6.96 9.19
#